data_AF-A0A7S4CJE5-F1
#
_entry.id   AF-A0A7S4CJE5-F1
#
_cell.length_a   1.000
_cell.length_b   1.000
_cell.length_c   1.000
_cell.angle_alpha   90.00
_cell.angle_beta   90.00
_cell.angle_gamma   90.00
#
_symmetry.space_group_name_H-M   'P 1'
#
loop_
_entity.id
_entity.type
_entity.pdbx_description
1 polymer ?
#
loop_
_entity_poly.entity_id
_entity_poly.type
_entity_poly.pdbx_seq_one_letter_code
_entity_poly.pdbx_strand_id
1 'polypeptide(L)'
;LGIPPDLSQELEAELARGQNEPLRPGYVRLSLPFCTTLEEADYVVAALADIAASAWALLPQYNCSNKTGEWRHTSVFKRFPERRWLTELGWPTAANHTSGAPTSVHKPSLQQQLQGGKSILQTALEDCAHPRHVGGLLEGSIEDPFPRHLRWFALPSEATAFAKGRPVVAAVAVLRPLKYPVAAAEEPVAATAPHQRQAEPPD
;
A
#
# COMPACT_ATOMS: atom_id res chain seq x y z
N LEU A 1 17.78 0.96 -2.03
CA LEU A 1 17.34 0.10 -0.90
C LEU A 1 18.37 -0.03 0.22
N GLY A 2 19.63 0.39 0.03
CA GLY A 2 20.64 0.35 1.09
C GLY A 2 21.07 -1.09 1.47
N ILE A 3 21.03 -2.00 0.50
CA ILE A 3 21.39 -3.41 0.66
C ILE A 3 22.91 -3.53 0.41
N PRO A 4 23.71 -4.04 1.37
CA PRO A 4 25.14 -4.33 1.16
C PRO A 4 25.39 -5.29 -0.02
N PRO A 5 26.53 -5.20 -0.71
CA PRO A 5 26.82 -6.02 -1.88
C PRO A 5 26.80 -7.53 -1.57
N ASP A 6 27.37 -7.96 -0.45
CA ASP A 6 27.42 -9.37 -0.04
C ASP A 6 26.01 -9.95 0.13
N LEU A 7 25.14 -9.19 0.82
CA LEU A 7 23.75 -9.56 1.03
C LEU A 7 22.96 -9.60 -0.29
N SER A 8 23.26 -8.69 -1.24
CA SER A 8 22.64 -8.69 -2.56
C SER A 8 22.97 -9.97 -3.33
N GLN A 9 24.22 -10.44 -3.28
CA GLN A 9 24.65 -11.68 -3.94
C GLN A 9 23.98 -12.91 -3.31
N GLU A 10 23.90 -12.99 -1.98
CA GLU A 10 23.19 -14.08 -1.29
C GLU A 10 21.70 -14.11 -1.65
N LEU A 11 21.06 -12.94 -1.70
CA LEU A 11 19.66 -12.82 -2.05
C LEU A 11 19.39 -13.24 -3.50
N GLU A 12 20.26 -12.87 -4.44
CA GLU A 12 20.20 -13.32 -5.83
C GLU A 12 20.37 -14.84 -5.95
N ALA A 13 21.31 -15.43 -5.20
CA ALA A 13 21.53 -16.88 -5.19
C ALA A 13 20.32 -17.65 -4.65
N GLU A 14 19.65 -17.13 -3.62
CA GLU A 14 18.42 -17.74 -3.09
C GLU A 14 17.23 -17.58 -4.05
N LEU A 15 17.09 -16.42 -4.69
CA LEU A 15 16.03 -16.20 -5.69
C LEU A 15 16.20 -17.10 -6.92
N ALA A 16 17.43 -17.38 -7.34
CA ALA A 16 17.72 -18.27 -8.46
C ALA A 16 17.21 -19.72 -8.26
N ARG A 17 16.91 -20.13 -7.01
CA ARG A 17 16.31 -21.45 -6.70
C ARG A 17 14.82 -21.52 -7.02
N GLY A 18 14.16 -20.38 -7.30
CA GLY A 18 12.80 -20.32 -7.86
C GLY A 18 11.64 -20.61 -6.90
N GLN A 19 11.89 -20.71 -5.59
CA GLN A 19 10.87 -21.04 -4.57
C GLN A 19 10.71 -19.98 -3.48
N ASN A 20 11.46 -18.87 -3.58
CA ASN A 20 11.55 -17.87 -2.52
C ASN A 20 11.28 -16.44 -3.03
N GLU A 21 10.34 -16.28 -3.97
CA GLU A 21 10.06 -14.98 -4.60
C GLU A 21 9.73 -13.85 -3.59
N PRO A 22 9.05 -14.09 -2.45
CA PRO A 22 8.85 -13.06 -1.42
C PRO A 22 10.14 -12.43 -0.86
N LEU A 23 11.29 -13.10 -0.98
CA LEU A 23 12.58 -12.52 -0.58
C LEU A 23 12.96 -11.32 -1.43
N ARG A 24 12.46 -11.18 -2.66
CA ARG A 24 12.81 -10.05 -3.53
C ARG A 24 12.31 -8.73 -2.91
N PRO A 25 13.22 -7.82 -2.51
CA PRO A 25 12.82 -6.54 -1.95
C PRO A 25 12.06 -5.69 -2.97
N GLY A 26 10.89 -5.21 -2.57
CA GLY A 26 10.06 -4.31 -3.36
C GLY A 26 10.11 -2.88 -2.84
N TYR A 27 9.66 -1.94 -3.67
CA TYR A 27 9.31 -0.59 -3.24
C TYR A 27 8.11 -0.09 -4.03
N VAL A 28 7.37 0.84 -3.42
CA VAL A 28 6.28 1.56 -4.07
C VAL A 28 6.72 2.99 -4.27
N ARG A 29 6.61 3.49 -5.50
CA ARG A 29 6.82 4.91 -5.81
C ARG A 29 5.48 5.62 -5.78
N LEU A 30 5.37 6.62 -4.93
CA LEU A 30 4.25 7.55 -4.92
C LEU A 30 4.63 8.80 -5.70
N SER A 31 3.75 9.27 -6.57
CA SER A 31 3.95 10.49 -7.35
C SER A 31 2.62 11.23 -7.40
N LEU A 32 2.58 12.42 -6.79
CA LEU A 32 1.40 13.27 -6.79
C LEU A 32 1.42 14.13 -8.08
N PRO A 33 0.31 14.17 -8.84
CA PRO A 33 0.17 15.10 -9.97
C PRO A 33 0.35 16.57 -9.56
N PHE A 34 0.74 17.42 -10.52
CA PHE A 34 0.90 18.85 -10.26
C PHE A 34 -0.41 19.56 -9.86
N CYS A 35 -1.55 18.97 -10.19
CA CYS A 35 -2.87 19.50 -9.87
C CYS A 35 -3.43 18.99 -8.54
N THR A 36 -2.69 18.16 -7.79
CA THR A 36 -3.10 17.69 -6.48
C THR A 36 -3.22 18.87 -5.51
N THR A 37 -4.38 18.99 -4.87
CA THR A 37 -4.60 20.04 -3.88
C THR A 37 -3.86 19.73 -2.58
N LEU A 38 -3.66 20.73 -1.72
CA LEU A 38 -3.04 20.49 -0.42
C LEU A 38 -3.89 19.53 0.43
N GLU A 39 -5.22 19.63 0.37
CA GLU A 39 -6.14 18.73 1.06
C GLU A 39 -5.99 17.27 0.60
N GLU A 40 -5.84 17.05 -0.72
CA GLU A 40 -5.59 15.71 -1.27
C GLU A 40 -4.21 15.17 -0.88
N ALA A 41 -3.18 16.03 -0.86
CA ALA A 41 -1.85 15.64 -0.41
C ALA A 41 -1.83 15.26 1.08
N ASP A 42 -2.48 16.06 1.93
CA ASP A 42 -2.61 15.79 3.36
C ASP A 42 -3.37 14.48 3.62
N TYR A 43 -4.45 14.24 2.86
CA TYR A 43 -5.17 12.97 2.90
C TYR A 43 -4.26 11.78 2.59
N VAL A 44 -3.45 11.86 1.52
CA VAL A 44 -2.54 10.77 1.13
C VAL A 44 -1.48 10.54 2.21
N VAL A 45 -0.86 11.60 2.73
CA VAL A 45 0.16 11.50 3.78
C VAL A 45 -0.42 10.90 5.07
N ALA A 46 -1.61 11.35 5.49
CA ALA A 46 -2.29 10.83 6.66
C ALA A 46 -2.62 9.33 6.52
N ALA A 47 -3.18 8.93 5.38
CA ALA A 47 -3.49 7.53 5.10
C ALA A 47 -2.22 6.65 5.12
N LEU A 48 -1.11 7.14 4.57
CA LEU A 48 0.17 6.42 4.58
C LEU A 48 0.75 6.29 5.99
N ALA A 49 0.62 7.32 6.83
CA ALA A 49 1.03 7.26 8.22
C ALA A 49 0.25 6.19 9.00
N ASP A 50 -1.08 6.13 8.80
CA ASP A 50 -1.94 5.11 9.43
C ASP A 50 -1.56 3.69 8.96
N ILE A 51 -1.32 3.50 7.66
CA ILE A 51 -0.87 2.23 7.07
C ILE A 51 0.50 1.84 7.64
N ALA A 52 1.47 2.75 7.67
CA ALA A 52 2.82 2.46 8.16
C ALA A 52 2.81 2.03 9.64
N ALA A 53 1.89 2.55 10.45
CA ALA A 53 1.76 2.19 11.85
C ALA A 53 1.06 0.83 12.07
N SER A 54 0.01 0.53 11.29
CA SER A 54 -0.95 -0.52 11.65
C SER A 54 -1.15 -1.63 10.62
N ALA A 55 -0.64 -1.48 9.39
CA ALA A 55 -0.94 -2.44 8.32
C ALA A 55 -0.31 -3.83 8.51
N TRP A 56 0.66 -3.99 9.42
CA TRP A 56 1.17 -5.32 9.80
C TRP A 56 0.05 -6.25 10.29
N ALA A 57 -1.03 -5.69 10.87
CA ALA A 57 -2.17 -6.46 11.36
C ALA A 57 -3.02 -7.07 10.25
N LEU A 58 -2.87 -6.58 9.01
CA LEU A 58 -3.56 -7.13 7.83
C LEU A 58 -2.90 -8.43 7.35
N LEU A 59 -1.65 -8.72 7.70
CA LEU A 59 -0.90 -9.87 7.18
C LEU A 59 -1.65 -11.21 7.30
N PRO A 60 -2.31 -11.56 8.42
CA PRO A 60 -3.09 -12.79 8.53
C PRO A 60 -4.28 -12.90 7.57
N GLN A 61 -4.74 -11.79 7.00
CA GLN A 61 -5.86 -11.80 6.06
C GLN A 61 -5.44 -12.12 4.61
N TYR A 62 -4.14 -12.23 4.33
CA TYR A 62 -3.60 -12.50 3.01
C TYR A 62 -2.77 -13.79 2.96
N ASN A 63 -2.84 -14.47 1.83
CA ASN A 63 -1.94 -15.56 1.44
C ASN A 63 -0.87 -15.03 0.50
N CYS A 64 0.40 -15.35 0.73
CA CYS A 64 1.47 -15.07 -0.23
C CYS A 64 1.85 -16.33 -0.99
N SER A 65 2.06 -16.22 -2.30
CA SER A 65 2.58 -17.31 -3.12
C SER A 65 4.10 -17.28 -3.14
N ASN A 66 4.75 -18.30 -2.59
CA ASN A 66 6.22 -18.41 -2.62
C ASN A 66 6.84 -18.44 -4.01
N LYS A 67 6.10 -18.94 -5.01
CA LYS A 67 6.57 -19.03 -6.40
C LYS A 67 6.47 -17.72 -7.15
N THR A 68 5.46 -16.90 -6.84
CA THR A 68 5.14 -15.70 -7.62
C THR A 68 5.30 -14.40 -6.84
N GLY A 69 5.45 -14.46 -5.51
CA GLY A 69 5.46 -13.31 -4.62
C GLY A 69 4.09 -12.63 -4.47
N GLU A 70 3.04 -13.15 -5.11
CA GLU A 70 1.71 -12.53 -5.11
C GLU A 70 1.01 -12.68 -3.76
N TRP A 71 0.47 -11.58 -3.26
CA TRP A 71 -0.38 -11.55 -2.08
C TRP A 71 -1.85 -11.55 -2.48
N ARG A 72 -2.66 -12.45 -1.92
CA ARG A 72 -4.09 -12.59 -2.21
C ARG A 72 -4.88 -12.58 -0.92
N HIS A 73 -5.89 -11.73 -0.84
CA HIS A 73 -6.76 -11.70 0.33
C HIS A 73 -7.53 -13.02 0.45
N THR A 74 -7.70 -13.53 1.67
CA THR A 74 -8.35 -14.82 1.94
C THR A 74 -9.82 -14.83 1.53
N SER A 75 -10.48 -13.67 1.52
CA SER A 75 -11.88 -13.52 1.10
C SER A 75 -12.07 -13.44 -0.43
N VAL A 76 -11.03 -13.56 -1.25
CA VAL A 76 -11.19 -13.52 -2.72
C VAL A 76 -11.94 -14.78 -3.17
N PHE A 77 -13.25 -14.65 -3.30
CA PHE A 77 -14.09 -15.64 -3.95
C PHE A 77 -13.80 -15.61 -5.46
N LYS A 78 -13.65 -16.80 -6.09
CA LYS A 78 -13.45 -16.93 -7.55
C LYS A 78 -14.64 -16.42 -8.40
N ARG A 79 -15.70 -15.93 -7.76
CA ARG A 79 -16.94 -15.47 -8.40
C ARG A 79 -17.18 -14.03 -8.00
N PHE A 80 -17.05 -13.12 -8.95
CA PHE A 80 -17.43 -11.72 -8.81
C PHE A 80 -18.82 -11.56 -9.42
N PRO A 81 -19.91 -11.79 -8.66
CA PRO A 81 -21.27 -11.74 -9.20
C PRO A 81 -21.60 -10.38 -9.84
N GLU A 82 -21.00 -9.31 -9.33
CA GLU A 82 -21.18 -7.94 -9.82
C GLU A 82 -20.16 -7.51 -10.90
N ARG A 83 -19.28 -8.42 -11.34
CA ARG A 83 -18.29 -8.07 -12.38
C ARG A 83 -19.01 -7.88 -13.71
N ARG A 84 -18.99 -6.64 -14.20
CA ARG A 84 -19.40 -6.30 -15.56
C ARG A 84 -18.21 -6.29 -16.49
N TRP A 85 -18.40 -6.76 -17.71
CA TRP A 85 -17.37 -6.74 -18.75
C TRP A 85 -17.51 -5.46 -19.59
N LEU A 86 -16.40 -4.90 -20.07
CA LEU A 86 -16.45 -3.72 -20.96
C LEU A 86 -17.29 -3.98 -22.23
N THR A 87 -17.37 -5.24 -22.66
CA THR A 87 -18.22 -5.70 -23.77
C THR A 87 -19.72 -5.60 -23.47
N GLU A 88 -20.12 -5.54 -22.19
CA GLU A 88 -21.51 -5.36 -21.76
C GLU A 88 -21.89 -3.87 -21.72
N LEU A 89 -20.93 -2.96 -21.87
CA LEU A 89 -21.20 -1.52 -21.93
C LEU A 89 -21.71 -1.13 -23.32
N GLY A 90 -22.99 -0.81 -23.40
CA GLY A 90 -23.60 -0.19 -24.59
C GLY A 90 -23.13 1.25 -24.76
N TRP A 91 -22.91 1.66 -26.02
CA TRP A 91 -22.58 3.05 -26.32
C TRP A 91 -23.88 3.86 -26.26
N PRO A 92 -23.87 5.07 -25.67
CA PRO A 92 -25.05 5.90 -25.64
C PRO A 92 -25.42 6.33 -27.07
N THR A 93 -26.47 5.73 -27.64
CA THR A 93 -27.14 6.19 -28.85
C THR A 93 -28.27 7.15 -28.50
N ALA A 94 -28.66 8.01 -29.43
CA ALA A 94 -29.73 9.02 -29.24
C ALA A 94 -31.09 8.44 -28.78
N ALA A 95 -31.33 7.14 -28.96
CA ALA A 95 -32.53 6.44 -28.49
C ALA A 95 -32.45 5.93 -27.04
N ASN A 96 -31.24 5.90 -26.44
CA ASN A 96 -30.97 5.45 -25.07
C ASN A 96 -30.86 6.61 -24.07
N HIS A 97 -31.30 7.82 -24.44
CA HIS A 97 -31.56 8.91 -23.50
C HIS A 97 -32.84 8.62 -22.70
N THR A 98 -32.92 7.48 -22.02
CA THR A 98 -33.91 7.30 -20.96
C THR A 98 -33.50 8.20 -19.80
N SER A 99 -34.38 9.15 -19.50
CA SER A 99 -34.30 10.13 -18.43
C SER A 99 -34.15 9.48 -17.06
N GLY A 100 -32.93 9.11 -16.72
CA GLY A 100 -32.48 8.90 -15.35
C GLY A 100 -31.09 9.47 -15.31
N ALA A 101 -30.95 10.72 -14.81
CA ALA A 101 -29.63 11.20 -14.43
C ALA A 101 -28.99 10.09 -13.59
N PRO A 102 -27.73 9.66 -13.88
CA PRO A 102 -27.10 8.64 -13.09
C PRO A 102 -27.26 9.06 -11.64
N THR A 103 -27.94 8.24 -10.82
CA THR A 103 -28.09 8.51 -9.40
C THR A 103 -26.68 8.81 -8.92
N SER A 104 -26.42 10.07 -8.56
CA SER A 104 -25.08 10.52 -8.22
C SER A 104 -24.59 9.57 -7.14
N VAL A 105 -23.69 8.66 -7.51
CA VAL A 105 -23.13 7.70 -6.57
C VAL A 105 -22.42 8.59 -5.58
N HIS A 106 -22.97 8.69 -4.37
CA HIS A 106 -22.48 9.58 -3.33
C HIS A 106 -20.97 9.34 -3.19
N LYS A 107 -20.15 10.27 -3.71
CA LYS A 107 -18.70 10.21 -3.57
C LYS A 107 -18.40 10.62 -2.14
N PRO A 108 -17.91 9.71 -1.28
CA PRO A 108 -17.55 10.08 0.08
C PRO A 108 -16.47 11.17 0.04
N SER A 109 -16.51 12.09 1.01
CA SER A 109 -15.47 13.10 1.18
C SER A 109 -14.13 12.45 1.52
N LEU A 110 -13.02 13.18 1.33
CA LEU A 110 -11.68 12.68 1.69
C LEU A 110 -11.61 12.27 3.17
N GLN A 111 -12.26 13.04 4.05
CA GLN A 111 -12.37 12.72 5.47
C GLN A 111 -13.13 11.40 5.72
N GLN A 112 -14.25 11.18 5.01
CA GLN A 112 -15.02 9.94 5.13
C GLN A 112 -14.23 8.73 4.62
N GLN A 113 -13.47 8.90 3.53
CA GLN A 113 -12.58 7.86 3.00
C GLN A 113 -11.47 7.52 3.98
N LEU A 114 -10.84 8.54 4.59
CA LEU A 114 -9.78 8.35 5.58
C LEU A 114 -10.32 7.61 6.81
N GLN A 115 -11.49 8.02 7.30
CA GLN A 115 -12.13 7.34 8.43
C GLN A 115 -12.51 5.89 8.08
N GLY A 116 -12.97 5.64 6.86
CA GLY A 116 -13.22 4.28 6.38
C GLY A 116 -11.96 3.42 6.39
N GLY A 117 -10.83 3.96 5.91
CA GLY A 117 -9.53 3.30 5.96
C GLY A 117 -9.06 2.99 7.38
N LYS A 118 -9.22 3.95 8.31
CA LYS A 118 -8.92 3.76 9.73
C LYS A 118 -9.76 2.65 10.37
N SER A 119 -11.06 2.61 10.08
CA SER A 119 -11.94 1.55 10.57
C SER A 119 -11.53 0.17 10.06
N ILE A 120 -11.08 0.06 8.81
CA ILE A 120 -10.53 -1.20 8.26
C ILE A 120 -9.28 -1.63 9.04
N LEU A 121 -8.34 -0.71 9.27
CA LEU A 121 -7.11 -0.99 10.01
C LEU A 121 -7.40 -1.38 11.47
N GLN A 122 -8.35 -0.71 12.11
CA GLN A 122 -8.77 -1.04 13.47
C GLN A 122 -9.40 -2.44 13.54
N THR A 123 -10.30 -2.76 12.61
CA THR A 123 -10.89 -4.10 12.52
C THR A 123 -9.81 -5.15 12.30
N ALA A 124 -8.81 -4.86 11.47
CA ALA A 124 -7.69 -5.76 11.25
C ALA A 124 -6.85 -5.98 12.50
N LEU A 125 -6.61 -4.96 13.33
CA LEU A 125 -5.93 -5.10 14.61
C LEU A 125 -6.69 -6.01 15.58
N GLU A 126 -8.02 -5.83 15.67
CA GLU A 126 -8.90 -6.65 16.50
C GLU A 126 -8.91 -8.11 16.03
N ASP A 127 -9.04 -8.33 14.72
CA ASP A 127 -9.04 -9.66 14.11
C ASP A 127 -7.64 -10.31 14.10
N CYS A 128 -6.55 -9.55 14.22
CA CYS A 128 -5.18 -10.07 14.11
C CYS A 128 -4.85 -11.10 15.21
N ALA A 129 -5.39 -10.91 16.42
CA ALA A 129 -5.21 -11.87 17.51
C ALA A 129 -6.03 -13.15 17.28
N HIS A 130 -7.15 -13.07 16.58
CA HIS A 130 -8.06 -14.19 16.35
C HIS A 130 -8.51 -14.23 14.89
N PRO A 131 -7.58 -14.47 13.94
CA PRO A 131 -7.88 -14.37 12.52
C PRO A 131 -8.96 -15.40 12.17
N ARG A 132 -10.08 -14.92 11.64
CA ARG A 132 -11.19 -15.78 11.17
C ARG A 132 -10.76 -16.75 10.09
N HIS A 133 -9.77 -16.33 9.30
CA HIS A 133 -9.04 -17.15 8.33
C HIS A 133 -7.56 -16.83 8.50
N VAL A 134 -6.73 -17.86 8.71
CA VAL A 134 -5.27 -17.69 8.70
C VAL A 134 -4.81 -17.81 7.26
N GLY A 135 -4.53 -16.68 6.62
CA GLY A 135 -3.72 -16.66 5.42
C GLY A 135 -2.31 -17.13 5.75
N GLY A 136 -1.84 -18.16 5.06
CA GLY A 136 -0.48 -18.66 5.18
C GLY A 136 0.43 -18.06 4.11
N LEU A 137 1.71 -17.90 4.44
CA LEU A 137 2.77 -17.64 3.45
C LEU A 137 3.06 -18.92 2.61
N LEU A 138 2.62 -20.05 3.13
CA LEU A 138 2.47 -21.35 2.50
C LEU A 138 1.01 -21.71 2.68
N GLU A 139 0.37 -22.31 1.69
CA GLU A 139 -0.98 -22.87 1.75
C GLU A 139 -1.16 -23.80 2.98
N GLY A 140 -1.43 -23.22 4.16
CA GLY A 140 -1.56 -23.90 5.45
C GLY A 140 -0.29 -24.18 6.28
N SER A 141 0.93 -23.72 5.95
CA SER A 141 2.11 -24.01 6.79
C SER A 141 2.51 -22.84 7.72
N ILE A 142 2.80 -23.18 8.98
CA ILE A 142 3.09 -22.27 10.11
C ILE A 142 4.59 -21.91 10.17
N GLU A 143 5.45 -22.72 9.55
CA GLU A 143 6.91 -22.59 9.64
C GLU A 143 7.47 -21.52 8.70
N ASP A 144 8.55 -20.86 9.10
CA ASP A 144 9.29 -19.87 8.29
C ASP A 144 10.12 -20.62 7.23
N PRO A 145 9.76 -20.57 5.93
CA PRO A 145 10.51 -21.27 4.90
C PRO A 145 11.73 -20.48 4.42
N PHE A 146 11.97 -19.28 4.96
CA PHE A 146 12.99 -18.35 4.46
C PHE A 146 14.23 -18.31 5.36
N PRO A 147 15.43 -18.09 4.79
CA PRO A 147 16.60 -17.76 5.58
C PRO A 147 16.37 -16.46 6.36
N ARG A 148 16.33 -16.55 7.69
CA ARG A 148 16.01 -15.42 8.59
C ARG A 148 16.87 -14.17 8.39
N HIS A 149 18.11 -14.32 7.95
CA HIS A 149 19.04 -13.21 7.71
C HIS A 149 18.81 -12.49 6.37
N LEU A 150 18.03 -13.07 5.45
CA LEU A 150 17.66 -12.47 4.16
C LEU A 150 16.22 -11.93 4.15
N ARG A 151 15.39 -12.38 5.10
CA ARG A 151 13.98 -11.98 5.20
C ARG A 151 13.85 -10.54 5.68
N TRP A 152 13.29 -9.70 4.82
CA TRP A 152 13.08 -8.26 5.08
C TRP A 152 11.63 -7.91 5.48
N PHE A 153 10.76 -8.92 5.64
CA PHE A 153 9.33 -8.75 5.91
C PHE A 153 8.88 -9.62 7.11
N ALA A 154 7.76 -9.28 7.73
CA ALA A 154 7.16 -10.07 8.81
C ALA A 154 6.23 -11.17 8.28
N LEU A 155 6.14 -12.29 8.99
CA LEU A 155 5.22 -13.38 8.65
C LEU A 155 3.80 -13.12 9.21
N PRO A 156 2.74 -13.65 8.57
CA PRO A 156 1.39 -13.65 9.15
C PRO A 156 1.31 -14.28 10.55
N SER A 157 2.09 -15.35 10.79
CA SER A 157 2.20 -16.01 12.09
C SER A 157 2.88 -15.13 13.15
N GLU A 158 3.88 -14.36 12.76
CA GLU A 158 4.57 -13.37 13.61
C GLU A 158 3.63 -12.22 13.98
N ALA A 159 2.86 -11.69 13.03
CA ALA A 159 1.85 -10.67 13.29
C ALA A 159 0.80 -11.16 14.31
N THR A 160 0.30 -12.38 14.12
CA THR A 160 -0.67 -13.00 15.04
C THR A 160 -0.07 -13.23 16.43
N ALA A 161 1.20 -13.67 16.50
CA ALA A 161 1.90 -13.87 17.76
C ALA A 161 2.12 -12.54 18.49
N PHE A 162 2.54 -11.50 17.77
CA PHE A 162 2.71 -10.15 18.29
C PHE A 162 1.40 -9.58 18.85
N ALA A 163 0.30 -9.71 18.10
CA ALA A 163 -1.04 -9.28 18.54
C ALA A 163 -1.50 -10.01 19.81
N LYS A 164 -1.10 -11.27 20.02
CA LYS A 164 -1.37 -12.05 21.24
C LYS A 164 -0.42 -11.73 22.40
N GLY A 165 0.49 -10.76 22.26
CA GLY A 165 1.52 -10.47 23.26
C GLY A 165 2.55 -11.58 23.43
N ARG A 166 2.69 -12.48 22.46
CA ARG A 166 3.73 -13.52 22.47
C ARG A 166 5.05 -12.92 21.99
N PRO A 167 6.20 -13.38 22.50
CA PRO A 167 7.49 -12.91 22.02
C PRO A 167 7.67 -13.28 20.55
N VAL A 168 7.99 -12.28 19.73
CA VAL A 168 8.34 -12.45 18.31
C VAL A 168 9.81 -12.12 18.15
N VAL A 169 10.57 -13.07 17.63
CA VAL A 169 11.95 -12.82 17.23
C VAL A 169 11.90 -12.07 15.91
N ALA A 170 11.91 -10.73 15.98
CA ALA A 170 11.94 -9.90 14.80
C ALA A 170 13.14 -10.27 13.92
N ALA A 171 12.90 -10.43 12.61
CA ALA A 171 14.00 -10.55 11.66
C ALA A 171 14.91 -9.33 11.77
N VAL A 172 16.21 -9.53 11.67
CA VAL A 172 17.17 -8.42 11.62
C VAL A 172 16.79 -7.55 10.42
N ALA A 173 16.67 -6.24 10.61
CA ALA A 173 16.32 -5.33 9.52
C ALA A 173 17.37 -5.39 8.41
N VAL A 174 17.04 -6.14 7.35
CA VAL A 174 17.87 -6.39 6.16
C VAL A 174 17.96 -5.13 5.31
N LEU A 175 16.88 -4.34 5.27
CA LEU A 175 16.81 -3.09 4.55
C LEU A 175 17.24 -1.92 5.43
N ARG A 176 18.12 -1.08 4.90
CA ARG A 176 18.56 0.17 5.53
C ARG A 176 18.13 1.34 4.65
N PRO A 177 16.89 1.85 4.80
CA PRO A 177 16.41 2.97 4.01
C PRO A 177 17.36 4.17 4.14
N LEU A 178 17.62 4.85 3.03
CA LEU A 178 18.34 6.12 3.06
C LEU A 178 17.49 7.11 3.85
N LYS A 179 18.09 7.70 4.87
CA LYS A 179 17.46 8.79 5.61
C LYS A 179 17.75 10.08 4.85
N TYR A 180 16.70 10.71 4.35
CA TYR A 180 16.81 12.05 3.81
C TYR A 180 16.76 13.05 4.97
N PRO A 181 17.63 14.07 4.99
CA PRO A 181 17.50 15.13 5.97
C PRO A 181 16.13 15.79 5.76
N VAL A 182 15.34 15.87 6.83
CA VAL A 182 14.17 16.74 6.84
C VAL A 182 14.74 18.15 6.78
N ALA A 183 14.51 18.86 5.68
CA ALA A 183 14.82 20.28 5.62
C ALA A 183 14.15 20.92 6.84
N ALA A 184 14.95 21.53 7.72
CA ALA A 184 14.40 22.37 8.79
C ALA A 184 13.43 23.33 8.11
N ALA A 185 12.20 23.43 8.65
CA ALA A 185 11.12 24.24 8.07
C ALA A 185 11.69 25.57 7.55
N GLU A 186 11.80 25.68 6.22
CA GLU A 186 12.22 26.94 5.61
C GLU A 186 11.18 27.98 6.01
N GLU A 187 11.66 29.11 6.56
CA GLU A 187 10.81 30.26 6.85
C GLU A 187 9.98 30.62 5.61
N PRO A 188 8.73 31.11 5.78
CA PRO A 188 7.85 31.38 4.66
C PRO A 188 8.54 32.31 3.67
N VAL A 189 8.83 31.77 2.48
CA VAL A 189 9.33 32.53 1.35
C VAL A 189 8.32 33.64 1.08
N ALA A 190 8.70 34.88 1.42
CA ALA A 190 7.88 36.05 1.20
C ALA A 190 7.44 36.08 -0.26
N ALA A 191 6.13 36.19 -0.49
CA ALA A 191 5.53 36.26 -1.80
C ALA A 191 6.22 37.34 -2.64
N THR A 192 7.05 36.92 -3.60
CA THR A 192 7.64 37.83 -4.58
C THR A 192 6.49 38.45 -5.38
N ALA A 193 6.35 39.76 -5.24
CA ALA A 193 5.31 40.56 -5.90
C ALA A 193 5.32 40.35 -7.43
N PRO A 194 4.16 40.43 -8.11
CA PRO A 194 4.08 40.22 -9.54
C PRO A 194 4.90 41.29 -10.28
N HIS A 195 5.74 40.83 -11.18
CA HIS A 195 6.57 41.63 -12.07
C HIS A 195 5.67 42.57 -12.90
N GLN A 196 5.68 43.86 -12.57
CA GLN A 196 5.04 44.90 -13.39
C GLN A 196 5.75 44.93 -14.74
N ARG A 197 5.08 44.46 -15.81
CA ARG A 197 5.52 44.71 -17.17
C ARG A 197 5.37 46.21 -17.44
N GLN A 198 6.49 46.91 -17.58
CA GLN A 198 6.50 48.24 -18.16
C GLN A 198 6.07 48.13 -19.63
N ALA A 199 5.08 48.92 -20.03
CA ALA A 199 4.67 49.07 -21.41
C ALA A 199 5.68 50.00 -22.13
N GLU A 200 6.23 49.56 -23.25
CA GLU A 200 7.00 50.41 -24.16
C GLU A 200 6.07 51.40 -24.89
N PRO A 201 6.57 52.62 -25.20
CA PRO A 201 5.80 53.62 -25.93
C PRO A 201 5.78 53.31 -27.45
N PRO A 202 4.75 53.77 -28.18
CA PRO A 202 4.68 53.59 -29.62
C PRO A 202 5.51 54.65 -30.38
N ASP A 203 6.19 54.21 -31.44
CA ASP A 203 6.70 55.06 -32.53
C ASP A 203 5.61 55.33 -33.57
#